data_AF-B8IWH0-F1
#
_entry.id   AF-B8IWH0-F1
#
_cell.length_a   1.000
_cell.length_b   1.000
_cell.length_c   1.000
_cell.angle_alpha   90.00
_cell.angle_beta   90.00
_cell.angle_gamma   90.00
#
_symmetry.space_group_name_H-M   'P 1'
#
loop_
_entity.id
_entity.type
_entity.pdbx_description
1 polymer ?
#
loop_
_entity_poly.entity_id
_entity_poly.type
_entity_poly.pdbx_seq_one_letter_code
_entity_poly.pdbx_strand_id
1 'polypeptide(L)' 'MADPLSQARVKKLREARKALGERETNVWVPAHIQAAIDRAVEAGQFPNRRLAIIHALEQTFAERDM' A
#
# COMPACT_ATOMS: atom_id res chain seq x y z
N MET A 1 7.44 14.92 16.34
CA MET A 1 7.02 13.82 17.24
C MET A 1 5.60 13.43 16.85
N ALA A 2 5.36 12.18 16.46
CA ALA A 2 4.02 11.73 16.06
C ALA A 2 3.11 11.61 17.29
N ASP A 3 1.91 12.16 17.21
CA ASP A 3 0.91 12.21 18.28
C ASP A 3 0.60 10.79 18.81
N PRO A 4 0.63 10.52 20.13
CA PRO A 4 0.32 9.21 20.71
C PRO A 4 -1.03 8.62 20.24
N LEU A 5 -2.02 9.49 19.98
CA LEU A 5 -3.34 9.08 19.47
C LEU A 5 -3.27 8.56 18.02
N SER A 6 -2.38 9.14 17.22
CA SER A 6 -2.13 8.69 15.84
C SER A 6 -1.48 7.31 15.81
N GLN A 7 -0.55 7.03 16.73
CA GLN A 7 0.12 5.73 16.83
C GLN A 7 -0.85 4.61 17.27
N ALA A 8 -1.73 4.88 18.23
CA ALA A 8 -2.73 3.93 18.69
C ALA A 8 -3.75 3.57 17.58
N ARG A 9 -4.17 4.56 16.77
CA ARG A 9 -5.05 4.32 15.61
C ARG A 9 -4.36 3.48 14.54
N VAL A 10 -3.11 3.76 14.21
CA VAL A 10 -2.32 2.98 13.25
C VAL A 10 -2.14 1.53 13.72
N LYS A 11 -1.89 1.32 15.02
CA LYS A 11 -1.78 -0.03 15.60
C LYS A 11 -3.08 -0.82 15.46
N LYS A 12 -4.24 -0.22 15.80
CA LYS A 12 -5.55 -0.85 15.62
C LYS A 12 -5.83 -1.22 14.15
N LEU A 13 -5.49 -0.33 13.22
CA LEU A 13 -5.64 -0.59 11.79
C LEU A 13 -4.79 -1.79 11.33
N ARG A 14 -3.54 -1.88 11.81
CA ARG A 14 -2.66 -3.02 11.53
C ARG A 14 -3.21 -4.33 12.07
N GLU A 15 -3.69 -4.33 13.31
CA GLU A 15 -4.29 -5.51 13.93
C GLU A 15 -5.53 -5.99 13.18
N ALA A 16 -6.41 -5.08 12.76
CA ALA A 16 -7.58 -5.40 11.95
C ALA A 16 -7.20 -6.01 10.59
N ARG A 17 -6.18 -5.47 9.90
CA ARG A 17 -5.69 -6.01 8.63
C ARG A 17 -5.09 -7.40 8.78
N LYS A 18 -4.31 -7.62 9.85
CA LYS A 18 -3.76 -8.95 10.16
C LYS A 18 -4.88 -9.98 10.40
N ALA A 19 -5.97 -9.58 11.06
CA ALA A 19 -7.14 -10.44 11.27
C ALA A 19 -7.84 -10.80 9.95
N LEU A 20 -7.81 -9.92 8.95
CA LEU A 20 -8.30 -10.16 7.59
C LEU A 20 -7.36 -11.03 6.73
N GLY A 21 -6.24 -11.51 7.28
CA GLY A 21 -5.26 -12.32 6.57
C GLY A 21 -4.27 -11.51 5.72
N GLU A 22 -4.37 -10.17 5.71
CA GLU A 22 -3.40 -9.31 5.03
C GLU A 22 -2.03 -9.39 5.72
N ARG A 23 -0.96 -9.36 4.91
CA ARG A 23 0.43 -9.33 5.41
C ARG A 23 1.08 -7.99 5.05
N GLU A 24 1.59 -7.29 6.07
CA GLU A 24 2.37 -6.06 5.85
C GLU A 24 3.75 -6.43 5.30
N THR A 25 4.12 -5.86 4.15
CA THR A 25 5.42 -6.05 3.51
C THR A 25 6.05 -4.69 3.24
N ASN A 26 7.24 -4.46 3.80
CA ASN A 26 8.00 -3.22 3.59
C ASN A 26 9.13 -3.49 2.60
N VAL A 27 9.20 -2.72 1.53
CA VAL A 27 10.23 -2.85 0.49
C VAL A 27 10.85 -1.49 0.19
N TRP A 28 12.14 -1.50 -0.15
CA TRP A 28 12.81 -0.34 -0.73
C TRP A 28 12.57 -0.35 -2.24
N VAL A 29 12.11 0.76 -2.79
CA VAL A 29 11.89 0.93 -4.23
C VAL A 29 12.76 2.05 -4.79
N PRO A 30 13.18 1.97 -6.06
CA PRO A 30 13.84 3.08 -6.73
C PRO A 30 12.97 4.34 -6.72
N ALA A 31 13.61 5.52 -6.63
CA ALA A 31 12.91 6.82 -6.55
C ALA A 31 11.95 7.07 -7.73
N HIS A 32 12.30 6.62 -8.93
CA HIS A 32 11.45 6.77 -10.11
C HIS A 32 10.15 5.97 -10.02
N ILE A 33 10.16 4.80 -9.35
CA ILE A 33 8.96 3.99 -9.10
C ILE A 33 8.07 4.69 -8.08
N GLN A 34 8.65 5.20 -6.99
CA GLN A 34 7.91 5.99 -6.01
C GLN A 34 7.22 7.20 -6.67
N ALA A 35 7.94 7.93 -7.52
CA ALA A 35 7.39 9.06 -8.27
C ALA A 35 6.31 8.67 -9.30
N ALA A 36 6.38 7.47 -9.87
CA ALA A 36 5.31 6.96 -10.75
C ALA A 36 4.04 6.62 -9.95
N ILE A 37 4.19 5.99 -8.77
CA ILE A 37 3.07 5.71 -7.86
C ILE A 37 2.41 7.02 -7.42
N ASP A 38 3.22 8.01 -7.03
CA ASP A 38 2.72 9.31 -6.58
C ASP A 38 1.92 10.03 -7.68
N ARG A 39 2.47 10.08 -8.90
CA ARG A 39 1.76 10.65 -10.06
C ARG A 39 0.44 9.95 -10.35
N ALA A 40 0.37 8.63 -10.22
CA ALA A 40 -0.87 7.89 -10.44
C ALA A 40 -1.96 8.25 -9.40
N VAL A 41 -1.56 8.49 -8.15
CA VAL A 41 -2.48 8.95 -7.10
C VAL A 41 -2.90 10.40 -7.33
N GLU A 42 -1.96 11.29 -7.65
CA GLU A 42 -2.22 12.70 -7.94
C GLU A 42 -3.13 12.90 -9.16
N ALA A 43 -2.98 12.04 -10.18
CA ALA A 43 -3.83 12.02 -11.36
C ALA A 43 -5.23 11.42 -11.09
N GLY A 44 -5.50 10.96 -9.87
CA GLY A 44 -6.79 10.37 -9.49
C GLY A 44 -7.02 8.95 -10.00
N GLN A 45 -6.00 8.28 -10.55
CA GLN A 45 -6.11 6.89 -11.02
C GLN A 45 -6.29 5.92 -9.84
N PHE A 46 -5.71 6.25 -8.69
CA PHE A 46 -5.86 5.47 -7.47
C PHE A 46 -6.15 6.36 -6.26
N PRO A 47 -7.05 5.92 -5.35
CA PRO A 47 -7.38 6.70 -4.15
C PRO A 47 -6.21 6.89 -3.17
N ASN A 48 -5.22 6.00 -3.20
CA ASN A 48 -4.02 6.08 -2.37
C ASN A 48 -2.93 5.15 -2.91
N ARG A 49 -1.69 5.35 -2.44
CA ARG A 49 -0.52 4.55 -2.81
C ARG A 49 -0.72 3.05 -2.59
N ARG A 50 -1.39 2.65 -1.51
CA ARG A 50 -1.63 1.22 -1.22
C ARG A 50 -2.43 0.55 -2.32
N LEU A 51 -3.51 1.16 -2.78
CA LEU A 51 -4.34 0.59 -3.85
C LEU A 51 -3.60 0.57 -5.20
N ALA A 52 -2.79 1.61 -5.49
CA ALA A 52 -1.93 1.60 -6.67
C ALA A 52 -0.93 0.43 -6.65
N ILE A 53 -0.27 0.20 -5.50
CA ILE A 53 0.70 -0.89 -5.33
C ILE A 53 0.01 -2.25 -5.42
N ILE A 54 -1.13 -2.44 -4.75
CA ILE A 54 -1.88 -3.71 -4.82
C ILE A 54 -2.26 -4.01 -6.26
N HIS A 55 -2.81 -3.05 -6.98
CA HIS A 55 -3.19 -3.23 -8.38
C HIS A 55 -2.01 -3.66 -9.26
N ALA A 56 -0.84 -3.01 -9.11
CA ALA A 56 0.36 -3.39 -9.86
C ALA A 56 0.86 -4.80 -9.51
N LEU A 57 0.77 -5.20 -8.23
CA LEU A 57 1.13 -6.54 -7.78
C LEU A 57 0.15 -7.60 -8.30
N GLU A 58 -1.15 -7.31 -8.30
CA GLU A 58 -2.19 -8.19 -8.86
C GLU A 58 -1.97 -8.43 -10.35
N GLN A 59 -1.73 -7.37 -11.14
CA GLN A 59 -1.41 -7.51 -12.56
C GLN A 59 -0.17 -8.37 -12.83
N THR A 60 0.82 -8.33 -11.94
CA THR A 60 2.08 -9.05 -12.13
C THR A 60 2.03 -10.49 -11.62
N PHE A 61 1.35 -10.72 -10.49
CA PHE A 61 1.41 -11.99 -9.74
C PHE A 61 0.08 -12.74 -9.70
N ALA A 62 -1.06 -12.07 -9.86
CA ALA A 62 -2.38 -12.71 -9.84
C ALA A 62 -2.89 -13.10 -11.25
N GLU A 63 -2.28 -12.60 -12.33
CA GLU A 63 -2.52 -13.06 -13.72
C GLU A 63 -1.63 -14.25 -14.15
N ARG A 64 -1.23 -15.12 -13.21
CA ARG A 64 -0.49 -16.35 -13.51
C ARG A 64 -1.25 -17.59 -13.06
N ASP A 65 -2.45 -17.75 -13.57
CA ASP A 65 -3.15 -19.03 -13.70
C ASP A 65 -3.59 -19.23 -15.16
N MET A 66 -2.61 -19.27 -16.08
CA MET A 66 -2.74 -19.91 -17.40
C MET A 66 -1.65 -20.95 -17.58
#